data_AF-A0A221VXE1-F1
#
_entry.id   AF-A0A221VXE1-F1
#
_cell.length_a   1.000
_cell.length_b   1.000
_cell.length_c   1.000
_cell.angle_alpha   90.00
_cell.angle_beta   90.00
_cell.angle_gamma   90.00
#
_symmetry.space_group_name_H-M   'P 1'
#
loop_
_entity.id
_entity.type
_entity.pdbx_description
1 polymer ?
#
loop_
_entity_poly.entity_id
_entity_poly.type
_entity_poly.pdbx_seq_one_letter_code
_entity_poly.pdbx_strand_id
1 'polypeptide(L)' 'MTSYGAQDMKAKPTEFSRFDFRTSSYSGENGNNCVEVARLTDVVGLRDSKVEFGSSHDVVLRVSPSTFAGLLTAVKDGRF' A
#
# COMPACT_ATOMS: atom_id res chain seq x y z
N MET A 1 6.49 16.38 -26.88
CA MET A 1 5.04 16.62 -26.97
C MET A 1 4.33 15.42 -26.34
N THR A 2 4.29 15.37 -25.01
CA THR A 2 3.33 14.55 -24.26
C THR A 2 2.84 15.45 -23.16
N SER A 3 1.77 16.18 -23.48
CA SER A 3 1.02 16.98 -22.53
C SER A 3 0.39 16.04 -21.52
N TYR A 4 0.83 16.09 -20.26
CA TYR A 4 -0.03 15.67 -19.16
C TYR A 4 -1.10 16.74 -19.04
N GLY A 5 -2.22 16.49 -19.73
CA GLY A 5 -3.36 17.39 -19.77
C GLY A 5 -3.84 17.75 -18.37
N ALA A 6 -4.22 19.02 -18.23
CA ALA A 6 -4.94 19.54 -17.09
C ALA A 6 -6.14 18.64 -16.77
N GLN A 7 -6.17 18.07 -15.56
CA GLN A 7 -7.35 17.41 -15.02
C GLN A 7 -7.80 18.18 -13.79
N ASP A 8 -8.84 18.97 -14.03
CA ASP A 8 -9.95 19.33 -13.15
C ASP A 8 -9.82 18.84 -11.70
N MET A 9 -9.58 19.80 -10.81
CA MET A 9 -9.57 19.63 -9.35
C MET A 9 -10.98 19.31 -8.83
N LYS A 10 -11.46 18.09 -9.07
CA LYS A 10 -12.70 17.55 -8.50
C LYS A 10 -12.35 16.22 -7.81
N ALA A 11 -11.96 16.31 -6.53
CA ALA A 11 -11.69 15.20 -5.61
C ALA A 11 -11.16 13.91 -6.26
N LYS A 12 -9.83 13.81 -6.48
CA LYS A 12 -9.21 12.56 -6.96
C LYS A 12 -9.40 11.49 -5.84
N PRO A 13 -10.15 10.41 -6.07
CA PRO A 13 -10.49 9.49 -5.00
C PRO A 13 -9.25 8.64 -4.67
N THR A 14 -8.63 8.94 -3.53
CA THR A 14 -7.78 8.02 -2.78
C THR A 14 -6.66 7.37 -3.61
N GLU A 15 -5.73 8.19 -4.08
CA GLU A 15 -4.50 7.75 -4.72
C GLU A 15 -3.38 7.74 -3.68
N PHE A 16 -2.59 6.68 -3.65
CA PHE A 16 -1.41 6.62 -2.79
C PHE A 16 -0.22 7.29 -3.50
N SER A 17 0.55 8.07 -2.75
CA SER A 17 1.90 8.47 -3.13
C SER A 17 2.93 7.49 -2.54
N ARG A 18 4.17 7.54 -3.04
CA ARG A 18 5.27 6.76 -2.46
C ARG A 18 5.50 7.06 -0.98
N PHE A 19 5.25 8.29 -0.55
CA PHE A 19 5.53 8.74 0.81
C PHE A 19 4.50 8.27 1.84
N ASP A 20 3.33 7.78 1.38
CA ASP A 20 2.32 7.19 2.25
C ASP A 20 2.72 5.79 2.73
N PHE A 21 3.61 5.11 2.00
CA PHE A 21 4.04 3.75 2.31
C PHE A 21 5.18 3.69 3.31
N ARG A 22 5.11 2.70 4.20
CA ARG A 22 6.10 2.41 5.24
C ARG A 22 6.50 0.94 5.15
N THR A 23 7.79 0.69 5.00
CA THR A 23 8.40 -0.64 5.18
C THR A 23 8.60 -0.92 6.68
N SER A 24 8.49 -2.19 7.09
CA SER A 24 8.78 -2.60 8.47
C SER A 24 10.28 -2.49 8.77
N SER A 25 10.64 -2.07 9.99
CA SER A 25 12.03 -2.14 10.48
C SER A 25 12.54 -3.57 10.68
N TYR A 26 11.65 -4.56 10.60
CA TYR A 26 11.98 -5.99 10.64
C TYR A 26 12.25 -6.58 9.25
N SER A 27 12.08 -5.80 8.18
CA SER A 27 12.49 -6.19 6.83
C SER A 27 14.01 -6.03 6.72
N GLY A 28 14.74 -7.15 6.67
CA GLY A 28 16.19 -7.20 6.49
C GLY A 28 16.60 -8.01 5.26
N GLU A 29 17.89 -7.96 4.89
CA GLU A 29 18.44 -8.61 3.68
C GLU A 29 18.20 -10.13 3.64
N ASN A 30 18.06 -10.77 4.80
CA ASN A 30 17.86 -12.22 4.92
C ASN A 30 16.38 -12.63 5.00
N GLY A 31 15.43 -11.68 4.95
CA GLY A 31 14.01 -11.91 5.19
C GLY A 31 13.16 -11.56 3.98
N ASN A 32 12.74 -12.57 3.22
CA ASN A 32 11.95 -12.49 1.98
C ASN A 32 10.53 -11.88 2.11
N ASN A 33 10.21 -11.20 3.21
CA ASN A 33 8.87 -10.70 3.53
C ASN A 33 8.78 -9.20 3.23
N CYS A 34 8.55 -8.89 1.95
CA CYS A 34 8.63 -7.56 1.36
C CYS A 34 7.25 -6.93 1.19
N VAL A 35 6.68 -6.38 2.26
CA VAL A 35 5.41 -5.64 2.20
C VAL A 35 5.61 -4.22 2.72
N GLU A 36 5.08 -3.25 1.97
CA GLU A 36 4.89 -1.89 2.47
C GLU A 36 3.41 -1.62 2.71
N VAL A 37 3.13 -0.84 3.76
CA VAL A 37 1.75 -0.52 4.14
C VAL A 37 1.56 1.00 4.18
N ALA A 38 0.48 1.47 3.59
CA ALA A 38 0.01 2.85 3.69
C ALA A 38 -1.33 2.89 4.42
N ARG A 39 -1.45 3.73 5.45
CA ARG A 39 -2.69 3.93 6.20
C ARG A 39 -3.22 5.33 5.97
N LEU A 40 -4.29 5.44 5.19
CA LEU A 40 -5.08 6.66 5.02
C LEU A 40 -6.36 6.56 5.85
N THR A 41 -7.18 7.63 5.84
CA THR A 41 -8.41 7.70 6.64
C THR A 41 -9.36 6.53 6.39
N ASP A 42 -9.66 6.23 5.13
CA ASP A 42 -10.70 5.27 4.74
C ASP A 42 -10.15 3.99 4.10
N VAL A 43 -8.83 3.89 3.92
CA VAL A 43 -8.21 2.76 3.23
C VAL A 43 -6.83 2.44 3.81
N VAL A 44 -6.50 1.16 3.78
CA VAL A 44 -5.15 0.64 3.94
C VAL A 44 -4.70 0.07 2.61
N GLY A 45 -3.56 0.54 2.11
CA GLY A 45 -2.88 0.01 0.94
C GLY A 45 -1.78 -0.95 1.36
N LEU A 46 -1.69 -2.11 0.71
CA LEU A 46 -0.57 -3.05 0.84
C LEU A 46 0.04 -3.29 -0.53
N ARG A 47 1.37 -3.30 -0.61
CA ARG A 47 2.11 -3.53 -1.85
C ARG A 47 3.35 -4.36 -1.61
N ASP A 48 3.88 -4.96 -2.68
CA ASP A 48 5.20 -5.57 -2.68
C ASP A 48 6.28 -4.46 -2.75
N SER A 49 7.19 -4.44 -1.77
CA SER A 49 8.28 -3.45 -1.72
C SER A 49 9.32 -3.65 -2.82
N LYS A 50 9.36 -4.82 -3.46
CA LYS A 50 10.32 -5.16 -4.52
C LYS A 50 9.92 -4.63 -5.89
N VAL A 51 8.65 -4.28 -6.07
CA VAL A 51 8.16 -3.71 -7.32
C VAL A 51 8.42 -2.20 -7.30
N GLU A 52 8.97 -1.66 -8.39
CA GLU A 52 9.21 -0.22 -8.50
C GLU A 52 7.91 0.56 -8.41
N PHE A 53 7.89 1.59 -7.55
CA PHE A 53 6.72 2.46 -7.34
C PHE A 53 6.26 3.09 -8.66
N GLY A 54 4.97 2.99 -8.96
CA GLY A 54 4.32 3.57 -10.14
C GLY A 54 4.56 2.80 -11.43
N SER A 55 5.26 1.66 -11.40
CA SER A 55 5.38 0.79 -12.57
C SER A 55 4.05 0.11 -12.91
N SER A 56 3.91 -0.44 -14.13
CA SER A 56 2.70 -1.16 -14.54
C SER A 56 2.42 -2.43 -13.71
N HIS A 57 3.42 -2.93 -13.00
CA HIS A 57 3.32 -4.10 -12.13
C HIS A 57 3.10 -3.72 -10.66
N ASP A 58 3.10 -2.42 -10.34
CA ASP A 58 2.89 -1.91 -9.00
C ASP A 58 1.40 -1.91 -8.64
N VAL A 59 0.93 -3.07 -8.17
CA VAL A 59 -0.46 -3.26 -7.76
C VAL A 59 -0.58 -3.11 -6.25
N VAL A 60 -1.41 -2.16 -5.82
CA VAL A 60 -1.73 -1.95 -4.41
C VAL A 60 -3.03 -2.69 -4.06
N LEU A 61 -2.95 -3.65 -3.13
CA LEU A 61 -4.13 -4.25 -2.50
C LEU A 61 -4.75 -3.21 -1.56
N ARG A 62 -6.04 -2.93 -1.74
CA ARG A 62 -6.78 -1.92 -0.98
C ARG A 62 -7.82 -2.59 -0.10
N VAL A 63 -7.76 -2.31 1.19
CA VAL A 63 -8.72 -2.83 2.18
C VAL A 63 -9.20 -1.72 3.10
N SER A 64 -10.36 -1.90 3.73
CA SER A 64 -10.80 -0.98 4.77
C SER A 64 -9.91 -1.08 6.02
N PRO A 65 -9.82 -0.03 6.86
CA PRO A 65 -9.11 -0.10 8.14
C PRO A 65 -9.60 -1.22 9.07
N SER A 66 -10.91 -1.50 9.09
CA SER A 66 -11.48 -2.56 9.93
C SER A 66 -11.13 -3.96 9.39
N THR A 67 -11.09 -4.14 8.07
CA THR A 67 -10.62 -5.37 7.44
C THR A 67 -9.15 -5.63 7.77
N PHE A 68 -8.30 -4.60 7.68
CA PHE A 68 -6.89 -4.74 8.03
C PHE A 68 -6.69 -5.07 9.52
N ALA A 69 -7.44 -4.43 10.42
CA ALA A 69 -7.41 -4.78 11.84
C ALA A 69 -7.83 -6.23 12.10
N GLY A 70 -8.88 -6.71 11.42
CA GLY A 70 -9.32 -8.11 11.50
C GLY A 70 -8.27 -9.10 11.02
N LEU A 71 -7.55 -8.78 9.93
CA LEU A 71 -6.42 -9.58 9.45
C LEU A 71 -5.31 -9.66 10.52
N LEU A 72 -4.91 -8.53 11.11
CA LEU A 72 -3.87 -8.51 12.13
C LEU A 72 -4.24 -9.34 13.36
N THR A 73 -5.50 -9.29 13.79
CA THR A 73 -6.00 -10.15 14.87
C THR A 73 -5.86 -11.63 14.49
N ALA A 74 -6.34 -12.02 13.31
CA ALA A 74 -6.27 -13.42 12.86
C ALA A 74 -4.83 -13.95 12.74
N VAL A 75 -3.88 -13.11 12.29
CA VAL A 75 -2.45 -13.47 12.23
C VAL A 75 -1.87 -13.64 13.63
N LYS A 76 -2.18 -12.73 14.56
CA LYS A 76 -1.72 -12.83 15.96
C LYS A 76 -2.27 -14.06 16.67
N ASP A 77 -3.47 -14.49 16.30
CA ASP A 77 -4.12 -15.69 16.82
C ASP A 77 -3.63 -16.99 16.14
N GLY A 78 -2.68 -16.91 15.19
CA GLY A 78 -2.12 -18.08 14.51
C GLY A 78 -3.09 -18.80 13.58
N ARG A 79 -4.04 -18.07 12.98
CA ARG A 79 -5.08 -18.66 12.12
C ARG A 79 -4.61 -18.99 10.69
N PHE A 80 -3.37 -18.65 10.35
CA PHE A 80 -2.73 -18.88 9.05
C PHE A 80 -1.30 -19.35 9.25
#